data_AF-A0A834KW25-F1
#
_entry.id   AF-A0A834KW25-F1
#
_cell.length_a   1.000
_cell.length_b   1.000
_cell.length_c   1.000
_cell.angle_alpha   90.00
_cell.angle_beta   90.00
_cell.angle_gamma   90.00
#
_symmetry.space_group_name_H-M   'P 1'
#
loop_
_entity.id
_entity.type
_entity.pdbx_description
1 polymer ?
#
loop_
_entity_poly.entity_id
_entity_poly.type
_entity_poly.pdbx_seq_one_letter_code
_entity_poly.pdbx_strand_id
1 'polypeptide(L)'
;MHFHVHAPLLLDMIIPLNETRPHILIFPMNWYNEQETYFMKLLLFQYFSLIVLGIAAISSSSVYLSALQYVCAMFRIIGCLLDNILKDKKNKLKIINDDAIYVRIIRIIQMHNKTIEFIDGLNNKFNTSYLIVMACALCYIGITIVQLLGEYENRSNMVMLILSIFYIIFHLVWGFTFCYMGQHLQNVSEAIFCKAYAIPWYLLPKKSQRLLFFVIARAAKPSYVWIGKTFIASFEFFTALVRSAISYAMILRYLMQIMNDWSDIRETEQFEVLLDYAFLNRKCIFIFILSYNTYISFMFLSSLTPLLLDLTVPLNESRPYTLIIPMNWYTGQERHFLKILIFQLIISMILGLCVISSFSMSILILQHVCAMFHIIGCLLDNILNVKEKNLKAIDDEVICKRIIHIIKIHSKTIQYIDVFNKIFNVIFLVLLTCALCFVGIALISILEIFGEFKNSLRDIGSLSLPIFYIIFHLIWIFVFCHIGQYLQNISETTFYKAYDTPWYLFSKQSQRLLSFLIARSYKPAYVSIGKMFMASHEFFTGVRNEN
;
A
#
# COMPACT_ATOMS: atom_id res chain seq x y z
N MET A 1 -21.93 9.96 1.63
CA MET A 1 -22.69 9.33 2.74
C MET A 1 -23.73 10.26 3.39
N HIS A 2 -23.51 11.58 3.49
CA HIS A 2 -24.38 12.49 4.24
C HIS A 2 -25.77 12.80 3.64
N PHE A 3 -25.96 12.70 2.32
CA PHE A 3 -27.27 13.01 1.70
C PHE A 3 -28.18 11.80 1.47
N HIS A 4 -27.71 10.55 1.64
CA HIS A 4 -28.61 9.38 1.73
C HIS A 4 -29.57 9.50 2.92
N VAL A 5 -29.18 10.28 3.93
CA VAL A 5 -29.95 10.51 5.15
C VAL A 5 -31.03 11.58 4.96
N HIS A 6 -30.75 12.60 4.13
CA HIS A 6 -31.65 13.75 3.92
C HIS A 6 -32.52 13.63 2.67
N ALA A 7 -32.05 12.93 1.63
CA ALA A 7 -32.78 12.76 0.40
C ALA A 7 -34.19 12.18 0.65
N PRO A 8 -34.38 11.17 1.52
CA PRO A 8 -35.71 10.69 1.90
C PRO A 8 -36.61 11.81 2.44
N LEU A 9 -36.17 12.53 3.48
CA LEU A 9 -36.95 13.57 4.15
C LEU A 9 -37.27 14.77 3.25
N LEU A 10 -36.26 15.29 2.52
CA LEU A 10 -36.44 16.43 1.63
C LEU A 10 -37.28 16.05 0.41
N LEU A 11 -37.03 14.88 -0.17
CA LEU A 11 -37.83 14.41 -1.30
C LEU A 11 -39.24 14.03 -0.85
N ASP A 12 -39.49 13.59 0.39
CA ASP A 12 -40.85 13.29 0.87
C ASP A 12 -41.67 14.59 1.02
N MET A 13 -41.01 15.71 1.33
CA MET A 13 -41.63 17.04 1.35
C MET A 13 -41.86 17.62 -0.05
N ILE A 14 -40.97 17.36 -1.01
CA ILE A 14 -41.01 17.98 -2.36
C ILE A 14 -41.75 17.08 -3.38
N ILE A 15 -41.60 15.76 -3.27
CA ILE A 15 -42.15 14.73 -4.17
C ILE A 15 -42.58 13.51 -3.32
N PRO A 16 -43.73 13.60 -2.63
CA PRO A 16 -44.22 12.51 -1.80
C PRO A 16 -44.54 11.27 -2.65
N LEU A 17 -44.07 10.11 -2.23
CA LEU A 17 -44.43 8.81 -2.78
C LEU A 17 -45.54 8.18 -1.92
N ASN A 18 -46.30 7.22 -2.48
CA ASN A 18 -47.29 6.45 -1.71
C ASN A 18 -46.66 5.56 -0.62
N GLU A 19 -45.33 5.35 -0.67
CA GLU A 19 -44.54 4.63 0.31
C GLU A 19 -43.44 5.53 0.90
N THR A 20 -43.16 5.39 2.20
CA THR A 20 -42.10 6.14 2.88
C THR A 20 -40.72 5.65 2.45
N ARG A 21 -39.83 6.58 2.06
CA ARG A 21 -38.45 6.25 1.71
C ARG A 21 -37.68 5.77 2.96
N PRO A 22 -36.80 4.75 2.86
CA PRO A 22 -36.10 4.22 4.02
C PRO A 22 -35.17 5.26 4.67
N HIS A 23 -35.32 5.42 5.99
CA HIS A 23 -34.52 6.34 6.80
C HIS A 23 -33.15 5.72 7.13
N ILE A 24 -32.11 6.15 6.43
CA ILE A 24 -30.74 5.66 6.62
C ILE A 24 -29.97 6.63 7.52
N LEU A 25 -29.37 6.15 8.63
CA LEU A 25 -28.50 6.95 9.50
C LEU A 25 -27.11 7.17 8.87
N ILE A 26 -26.38 8.22 9.28
CA ILE A 26 -25.03 8.54 8.74
C ILE A 26 -24.06 7.38 9.04
N PHE A 27 -24.15 6.84 10.25
CA PHE A 27 -23.53 5.59 10.62
C PHE A 27 -24.63 4.56 10.85
N PRO A 28 -24.81 3.58 9.94
CA PRO A 28 -25.77 2.51 10.12
C PRO A 28 -25.23 1.57 11.20
N MET A 29 -25.55 1.90 12.44
CA MET A 29 -25.39 1.01 13.58
C MET A 29 -26.71 0.28 13.75
N ASN A 30 -26.67 -1.03 14.00
CA ASN A 30 -27.85 -1.80 14.33
C ASN A 30 -28.22 -1.52 15.80
N TRP A 31 -28.75 -0.32 16.07
CA TRP A 31 -29.42 -0.05 17.34
C TRP A 31 -30.72 -0.86 17.26
N TYR A 32 -30.86 -1.88 18.12
CA TYR A 32 -32.03 -2.78 18.25
C TYR A 32 -33.37 -2.15 17.84
N ASN A 33 -34.27 -2.95 17.23
CA ASN A 33 -35.72 -2.83 16.87
C ASN A 33 -36.51 -1.49 16.97
N GLU A 34 -36.04 -0.44 17.63
CA GLU A 34 -36.65 0.88 17.84
C GLU A 34 -35.92 2.00 17.06
N GLN A 35 -35.19 1.67 15.99
CA GLN A 35 -34.42 2.66 15.23
C GLN A 35 -35.29 3.76 14.60
N GLU A 36 -36.54 3.44 14.22
CA GLU A 36 -37.47 4.41 13.63
C GLU A 36 -38.00 5.44 14.65
N THR A 37 -38.22 5.05 15.91
CA THR A 37 -38.79 5.96 16.93
C THR A 37 -37.77 7.00 17.41
N TYR A 38 -36.48 6.68 17.41
CA TYR A 38 -35.40 7.58 17.83
C TYR A 38 -34.59 8.17 16.67
N PHE A 39 -34.98 7.92 15.42
CA PHE A 39 -34.22 8.28 14.23
C PHE A 39 -33.74 9.74 14.24
N MET A 40 -34.64 10.71 14.49
CA MET A 40 -34.29 12.13 14.49
C MET A 40 -33.32 12.51 15.62
N LYS A 41 -33.45 11.90 16.81
CA LYS A 41 -32.53 12.15 17.95
C LYS A 41 -31.15 11.57 17.67
N LEU A 42 -31.08 10.34 17.15
CA LEU A 42 -29.83 9.69 16.75
C LEU A 42 -29.15 10.46 15.62
N LEU A 43 -29.92 10.96 14.65
CA LEU A 43 -29.40 11.77 13.56
C LEU A 43 -28.79 13.08 14.05
N LEU A 44 -29.50 13.81 14.94
CA LEU A 44 -28.99 15.03 15.56
C LEU A 44 -27.71 14.77 16.37
N PHE A 45 -27.66 13.68 17.13
CA PHE A 45 -26.47 13.28 17.86
C PHE A 45 -25.28 12.98 16.93
N GLN A 46 -25.51 12.26 15.83
CA GLN A 46 -24.49 11.97 14.83
C GLN A 46 -23.97 13.26 14.17
N TYR A 47 -24.86 14.21 13.84
CA TYR A 47 -24.47 15.52 13.31
C TYR A 47 -23.62 16.33 14.28
N PHE A 48 -24.09 16.44 15.53
CA PHE A 48 -23.35 17.14 16.57
C PHE A 48 -21.96 16.52 16.77
N SER A 49 -21.89 15.19 16.84
CA SER A 49 -20.62 14.46 16.97
C SER A 49 -19.67 14.73 15.81
N LEU A 50 -20.15 14.73 14.57
CA LEU A 50 -19.35 15.03 13.38
C LEU A 50 -18.82 16.46 13.37
N ILE A 51 -19.65 17.44 13.76
CA ILE A 51 -19.25 18.84 13.84
C ILE A 51 -18.15 19.01 14.90
N VAL A 52 -18.33 18.43 16.09
CA VAL A 52 -17.34 18.49 17.18
C VAL A 52 -16.03 17.82 16.74
N LEU A 53 -16.08 16.64 16.13
CA LEU A 53 -14.89 15.95 15.63
C LEU A 53 -14.20 16.72 14.49
N GLY A 54 -14.97 17.31 13.58
CA GLY A 54 -14.46 18.14 12.49
C GLY A 54 -13.74 19.38 13.00
N ILE A 55 -14.33 20.10 13.95
CA ILE A 55 -13.70 21.28 14.58
C ILE A 55 -12.43 20.87 15.34
N ALA A 56 -12.45 19.75 16.07
CA ALA A 56 -11.26 19.23 16.75
C ALA A 56 -10.12 18.86 15.77
N ALA A 57 -10.45 18.23 14.64
CA ALA A 57 -9.48 17.88 13.61
C ALA A 57 -8.89 19.11 12.90
N ILE A 58 -9.73 20.10 12.58
CA ILE A 58 -9.28 21.35 11.93
C ILE A 58 -8.43 22.18 12.90
N SER A 59 -8.83 22.29 14.17
CA SER A 59 -8.09 23.05 15.18
C SER A 59 -6.72 22.42 15.50
N SER A 60 -6.64 21.10 15.67
CA SER A 60 -5.35 20.42 15.84
C SER A 60 -4.43 20.61 14.63
N SER A 61 -4.97 20.50 13.40
CA SER A 61 -4.22 20.74 12.16
C SER A 61 -3.73 22.18 12.06
N SER A 62 -4.57 23.17 12.42
CA SER A 62 -4.23 24.59 12.30
C SER A 62 -3.15 25.01 13.30
N VAL A 63 -3.18 24.50 14.53
CA VAL A 63 -2.14 24.73 15.54
C VAL A 63 -0.79 24.22 15.04
N TYR A 64 -0.74 23.02 14.46
CA TYR A 64 0.50 22.46 13.93
C TYR A 64 1.03 23.25 12.74
N LEU A 65 0.16 23.57 11.75
CA LEU A 65 0.56 24.38 10.61
C LEU A 65 1.05 25.77 11.03
N SER A 66 0.43 26.37 12.05
CA SER A 66 0.88 27.65 12.62
C SER A 66 2.26 27.54 13.29
N ALA A 67 2.53 26.43 13.98
CA ALA A 67 3.83 26.17 14.57
C ALA A 67 4.92 25.98 13.50
N LEU A 68 4.63 25.28 12.40
CA LEU A 68 5.53 25.18 11.26
C LEU A 68 5.77 26.54 10.59
N GLN A 69 4.71 27.33 10.41
CA GLN A 69 4.82 28.69 9.85
C GLN A 69 5.70 29.58 10.73
N TYR A 70 5.59 29.46 12.06
CA TYR A 70 6.48 30.14 13.00
C TYR A 70 7.94 29.74 12.80
N VAL A 71 8.24 28.44 12.65
CA VAL A 71 9.60 27.95 12.35
C VAL A 71 10.13 28.53 11.03
N CYS A 72 9.32 28.51 9.97
CA CYS A 72 9.66 29.13 8.69
C CYS A 72 9.98 30.62 8.85
N ALA A 73 9.17 31.35 9.62
CA ALA A 73 9.42 32.76 9.91
C ALA A 73 10.74 32.97 10.65
N MET A 74 11.05 32.13 11.65
CA MET A 74 12.32 32.18 12.39
C MET A 74 13.53 31.94 11.49
N PHE A 75 13.48 30.93 10.62
CA PHE A 75 14.54 30.69 9.65
C PHE A 75 14.70 31.85 8.64
N ARG A 76 13.60 32.48 8.19
CA ARG A 76 13.65 33.69 7.36
C ARG A 76 14.31 34.85 8.09
N ILE A 77 13.98 35.08 9.36
CA ILE A 77 14.59 36.12 10.20
C ILE A 77 16.10 35.86 10.33
N ILE A 78 16.51 34.62 10.61
CA ILE A 78 17.91 34.20 10.66
C ILE A 78 18.61 34.50 9.33
N GLY A 79 17.99 34.15 8.20
CA GLY A 79 18.50 34.48 6.87
C GLY A 79 18.68 35.99 6.66
N CYS A 80 17.71 36.81 7.07
CA CYS A 80 17.83 38.27 6.99
C CYS A 80 18.95 38.82 7.89
N LEU A 81 19.14 38.24 9.09
CA LEU A 81 20.22 38.62 9.99
C LEU A 81 21.59 38.29 9.37
N LEU A 82 21.73 37.13 8.72
CA LEU A 82 22.93 36.73 7.97
C LEU A 82 23.25 37.72 6.85
N ASP A 83 22.26 38.07 6.02
CA ASP A 83 22.43 39.03 4.91
C ASP A 83 22.88 40.42 5.39
N ASN A 84 22.51 40.79 6.62
CA ASN A 84 22.76 42.12 7.17
C ASN A 84 24.04 42.19 8.03
N ILE A 85 24.79 41.10 8.23
CA ILE A 85 26.01 41.07 9.06
C ILE A 85 27.01 42.17 8.64
N LEU A 86 27.15 42.39 7.32
CA LEU A 86 28.14 43.31 6.76
C LEU A 86 27.52 44.53 6.06
N LYS A 87 26.19 44.65 5.93
CA LYS A 87 25.55 45.79 5.26
C LYS A 87 25.74 47.11 6.02
N ASP A 88 25.80 47.07 7.35
CA ASP A 88 26.11 48.25 8.16
C ASP A 88 27.50 48.84 7.86
N LYS A 89 28.42 48.02 7.32
CA LYS A 89 29.80 48.42 6.96
C LYS A 89 29.85 49.21 5.65
N LYS A 90 28.85 49.03 4.76
CA LYS A 90 28.76 49.76 3.48
C LYS A 90 28.15 51.16 3.60
N ASN A 91 27.25 51.37 4.57
CA ASN A 91 26.49 52.63 4.67
C ASN A 91 27.11 53.68 5.62
N LYS A 92 28.12 53.32 6.43
CA LYS A 92 28.83 54.27 7.29
C LYS A 92 30.32 53.92 7.31
N LEU A 93 31.18 54.93 7.06
CA LEU A 93 32.60 54.98 7.40
C LEU A 93 32.83 54.92 8.93
N LYS A 94 32.16 54.00 9.63
CA LYS A 94 32.39 53.68 11.04
C LYS A 94 33.01 52.29 11.08
N ILE A 95 34.20 52.22 11.67
CA ILE A 95 34.85 50.98 12.08
C ILE A 95 33.85 50.22 12.96
N ILE A 96 33.16 49.22 12.39
CA ILE A 96 32.30 48.35 13.19
C ILE A 96 33.24 47.60 14.14
N ASN A 97 32.96 47.67 15.44
CA ASN A 97 33.73 46.95 16.45
C ASN A 97 33.67 45.43 16.15
N ASP A 98 34.83 44.78 16.06
CA ASP A 98 34.96 43.34 15.80
C ASP A 98 34.13 42.49 16.79
N ASP A 99 34.02 42.96 18.03
CA ASP A 99 33.20 42.34 19.08
C ASP A 99 31.70 42.42 18.78
N ALA A 100 31.23 43.49 18.11
CA ALA A 100 29.82 43.63 17.76
C ALA A 100 29.40 42.61 16.68
N ILE A 101 30.28 42.34 15.71
CA ILE A 101 30.06 41.31 14.68
C ILE A 101 30.05 39.92 15.33
N TYR A 102 30.99 39.69 16.25
CA TYR A 102 31.08 38.43 16.99
C TYR A 102 29.80 38.14 17.80
N VAL A 103 29.31 39.12 18.56
CA VAL A 103 28.06 39.02 19.34
C VAL A 103 26.84 38.79 18.44
N ARG A 104 26.78 39.44 17.26
CA ARG A 104 25.70 39.21 16.28
C ARG A 104 25.69 37.76 15.77
N ILE A 105 26.84 37.20 15.42
CA ILE A 105 26.94 35.81 14.95
C ILE A 105 26.55 34.84 16.07
N ILE A 106 26.97 35.09 17.32
CA ILE A 106 26.53 34.29 18.47
C ILE A 106 25.00 34.31 18.62
N ARG A 107 24.38 35.48 18.53
CA ARG A 107 22.92 35.60 18.60
C ARG A 107 22.24 34.80 17.48
N ILE A 108 22.76 34.87 16.26
CA ILE A 108 22.25 34.09 15.11
C ILE A 108 22.36 32.58 15.40
N ILE A 109 23.50 32.11 15.91
CA ILE A 109 23.69 30.70 16.28
C ILE A 109 22.68 30.27 17.35
N GLN A 110 22.49 31.07 18.40
CA GLN A 110 21.53 30.76 19.46
C GLN A 110 20.10 30.69 18.92
N MET A 111 19.70 31.62 18.05
CA MET A 111 18.38 31.60 17.42
C MET A 111 18.21 30.39 16.49
N HIS A 112 19.24 30.05 15.72
CA HIS A 112 19.23 28.90 14.81
C HIS A 112 19.09 27.59 15.57
N ASN A 113 19.87 27.39 16.64
CA ASN A 113 19.79 26.19 17.47
C ASN A 113 18.42 26.07 18.16
N LYS A 114 17.90 27.15 18.74
CA LYS A 114 16.55 27.13 19.34
C LYS A 114 15.46 26.80 18.32
N THR A 115 15.60 27.28 17.08
CA THR A 115 14.64 26.99 16.01
C THR A 115 14.69 25.52 15.61
N ILE A 116 15.90 24.95 15.51
CA ILE A 116 16.13 23.53 15.25
C ILE A 116 15.55 22.66 16.38
N GLU A 117 15.87 22.98 17.64
CA GLU A 117 15.34 22.27 18.81
C GLU A 117 13.80 22.26 18.84
N PHE A 118 13.19 23.37 18.43
CA PHE A 118 11.73 23.48 18.37
C PHE A 118 11.12 22.57 17.28
N ILE A 119 11.68 22.55 16.07
CA ILE A 119 11.17 21.66 15.01
C ILE A 119 11.43 20.18 15.32
N ASP A 120 12.56 19.85 15.93
CA ASP A 120 12.85 18.48 16.39
C ASP A 120 11.87 18.06 17.49
N GLY A 121 11.53 18.97 18.40
CA GLY A 121 10.49 18.76 19.40
C GLY A 121 9.10 18.52 18.80
N LEU A 122 8.73 19.28 17.75
CA LEU A 122 7.48 19.07 17.00
C LEU A 122 7.47 17.71 16.30
N ASN A 123 8.55 17.37 15.59
CA ASN A 123 8.68 16.09 14.89
C ASN A 123 8.56 14.91 15.86
N ASN A 124 9.16 14.99 17.05
CA ASN A 124 9.09 13.90 18.02
C ASN A 124 7.69 13.70 18.60
N LYS A 125 6.93 14.79 18.83
CA LYS A 125 5.59 14.71 19.43
C LYS A 125 4.52 14.28 18.42
N PHE A 126 4.62 14.73 17.18
CA PHE A 126 3.54 14.55 16.19
C PHE A 126 3.81 13.46 15.14
N ASN A 127 5.00 12.85 15.13
CA ASN A 127 5.40 11.89 14.09
C ASN A 127 4.39 10.77 13.86
N THR A 128 4.03 10.09 14.94
CA THR A 128 3.20 8.88 14.90
C THR A 128 1.76 9.24 14.60
N SER A 129 1.24 10.33 15.17
CA SER A 129 -0.12 10.79 14.90
C SER A 129 -0.30 11.16 13.43
N TYR A 130 0.67 11.83 12.81
CA TYR A 130 0.57 12.17 11.39
C TYR A 130 0.66 10.96 10.49
N LEU A 131 1.50 9.97 10.81
CA LEU A 131 1.54 8.72 10.05
C LEU A 131 0.17 8.03 10.05
N ILE A 132 -0.47 7.91 11.21
CA ILE A 132 -1.79 7.28 11.36
C ILE A 132 -2.85 8.06 10.59
N VAL A 133 -2.93 9.38 10.81
CA VAL A 133 -3.94 10.22 10.13
C VAL A 133 -3.77 10.16 8.61
N MET A 134 -2.53 10.16 8.12
CA MET A 134 -2.25 10.07 6.69
C MET A 134 -2.62 8.70 6.11
N ALA A 135 -2.37 7.61 6.84
CA ALA A 135 -2.80 6.26 6.45
C ALA A 135 -4.32 6.13 6.43
N CYS A 136 -5.03 6.68 7.43
CA CYS A 136 -6.49 6.71 7.44
C CYS A 136 -7.05 7.54 6.27
N ALA A 137 -6.45 8.70 5.99
CA ALA A 137 -6.85 9.55 4.86
C ALA A 137 -6.69 8.81 3.52
N LEU A 138 -5.60 8.05 3.35
CA LEU A 138 -5.37 7.21 2.17
C LEU A 138 -6.47 6.17 1.95
N CYS A 139 -6.79 5.40 2.99
CA CYS A 139 -7.86 4.40 2.93
C CYS A 139 -9.20 5.06 2.60
N TYR A 140 -9.49 6.20 3.22
CA TYR A 140 -10.73 6.92 3.04
C TYR A 140 -10.89 7.49 1.62
N ILE A 141 -9.84 8.14 1.08
CA ILE A 141 -9.83 8.62 -0.31
C ILE A 141 -10.10 7.44 -1.25
N GLY A 142 -9.45 6.30 -1.05
CA GLY A 142 -9.67 5.11 -1.87
C GLY A 142 -11.12 4.64 -1.88
N ILE A 143 -11.77 4.55 -0.71
CA ILE A 143 -13.19 4.17 -0.60
C ILE A 143 -14.09 5.19 -1.32
N THR A 144 -13.86 6.48 -1.12
CA THR A 144 -14.67 7.54 -1.75
C THR A 144 -14.54 7.56 -3.28
N ILE A 145 -13.37 7.23 -3.83
CA ILE A 145 -13.18 7.09 -5.28
C ILE A 145 -14.06 5.97 -5.82
N VAL A 146 -14.14 4.82 -5.13
CA VAL A 146 -14.97 3.72 -5.63
C VAL A 146 -16.46 4.03 -5.53
N GLN A 147 -16.89 4.69 -4.45
CA GLN A 147 -18.26 5.20 -4.33
C GLN A 147 -18.60 6.15 -5.48
N LEU A 148 -17.69 7.07 -5.80
CA LEU A 148 -17.83 8.00 -6.93
C LEU A 148 -18.00 7.27 -8.26
N LEU A 149 -17.17 6.24 -8.51
CA LEU A 149 -17.24 5.46 -9.75
C LEU A 149 -18.54 4.65 -9.85
N GLY A 150 -18.99 4.04 -8.74
CA GLY A 150 -20.23 3.27 -8.70
C GLY A 150 -21.47 4.14 -8.95
N GLU A 151 -21.57 5.30 -8.31
CA GLU A 151 -22.69 6.25 -8.52
C GLU A 151 -22.68 6.85 -9.93
N TYR A 152 -21.49 7.07 -10.51
CA TYR A 152 -21.36 7.54 -11.89
C TYR A 152 -21.89 6.51 -12.90
N GLU A 153 -21.57 5.22 -12.71
CA GLU A 153 -22.05 4.14 -13.59
C GLU A 153 -23.57 3.97 -13.50
N ASN A 154 -24.15 4.03 -12.29
CA ASN A 154 -25.59 3.83 -12.08
C ASN A 154 -26.47 5.07 -12.38
N ARG A 155 -25.87 6.26 -12.57
CA ARG A 155 -26.56 7.56 -12.73
C ARG A 155 -27.66 7.82 -11.68
N SER A 156 -27.58 7.14 -10.53
CA SER A 156 -28.67 7.04 -9.55
C SER A 156 -28.80 8.30 -8.71
N ASN A 157 -27.69 8.95 -8.35
CA ASN A 157 -27.70 10.01 -7.34
C ASN A 157 -26.67 11.11 -7.62
N MET A 158 -27.06 12.10 -8.43
CA MET A 158 -26.21 13.26 -8.78
C MET A 158 -25.71 14.04 -7.55
N VAL A 159 -26.48 14.09 -6.47
CA VAL A 159 -26.08 14.76 -5.22
C VAL A 159 -24.93 14.02 -4.55
N MET A 160 -24.97 12.69 -4.50
CA MET A 160 -23.89 11.88 -3.93
C MET A 160 -22.60 11.96 -4.76
N LEU A 161 -22.74 12.05 -6.08
CA LEU A 161 -21.60 12.29 -6.97
C LEU A 161 -20.92 13.62 -6.63
N ILE A 162 -21.70 14.71 -6.55
CA ILE A 162 -21.19 16.04 -6.21
C ILE A 162 -20.49 16.05 -4.84
N LEU A 163 -21.10 15.44 -3.83
CA LEU A 163 -20.52 15.37 -2.48
C LEU A 163 -19.22 14.58 -2.47
N SER A 164 -19.17 13.43 -3.13
CA SER A 164 -17.96 12.60 -3.19
C SER A 164 -16.80 13.36 -3.83
N ILE A 165 -17.09 14.17 -4.87
CA ILE A 165 -16.12 15.09 -5.48
C ILE A 165 -15.64 16.12 -4.45
N PHE A 166 -16.54 16.79 -3.73
CA PHE A 166 -16.17 17.76 -2.69
C PHE A 166 -15.30 17.14 -1.58
N TYR A 167 -15.62 15.93 -1.13
CA TYR A 167 -14.85 15.22 -0.11
C TYR A 167 -13.44 14.86 -0.58
N ILE A 168 -13.32 14.34 -1.80
CA ILE A 168 -12.00 14.03 -2.40
C ILE A 168 -11.18 15.32 -2.52
N ILE A 169 -11.76 16.40 -3.02
CA ILE A 169 -11.09 17.70 -3.12
C ILE A 169 -10.64 18.20 -1.74
N PHE A 170 -11.52 18.14 -0.73
CA PHE A 170 -11.20 18.56 0.63
C PHE A 170 -9.99 17.81 1.20
N HIS A 171 -9.98 16.47 1.10
CA HIS A 171 -8.86 15.67 1.61
C HIS A 171 -7.57 15.87 0.82
N LEU A 172 -7.65 16.04 -0.51
CA LEU A 172 -6.49 16.35 -1.33
C LEU A 172 -5.89 17.72 -0.98
N VAL A 173 -6.74 18.74 -0.80
CA VAL A 173 -6.29 20.08 -0.37
C VAL A 173 -5.67 20.01 1.02
N TRP A 174 -6.32 19.33 1.96
CA TRP A 174 -5.79 19.16 3.31
C TRP A 174 -4.41 18.49 3.30
N GLY A 175 -4.26 17.34 2.62
CA GLY A 175 -2.98 16.64 2.50
C GLY A 175 -1.91 17.46 1.77
N PHE A 176 -2.32 18.20 0.73
CA PHE A 176 -1.42 19.08 -0.01
C PHE A 176 -0.90 20.23 0.86
N THR A 177 -1.75 20.90 1.64
CA THR A 177 -1.32 22.01 2.50
C THR A 177 -0.26 21.58 3.52
N PHE A 178 -0.37 20.37 4.05
CA PHE A 178 0.62 19.79 4.95
C PHE A 178 1.96 19.56 4.24
N CYS A 179 1.94 18.90 3.08
CA CYS A 179 3.15 18.61 2.30
C CYS A 179 3.80 19.88 1.74
N TYR A 180 2.99 20.89 1.38
CA TYR A 180 3.45 22.23 1.01
C TYR A 180 4.20 22.89 2.16
N MET A 181 3.66 22.85 3.37
CA MET A 181 4.30 23.44 4.53
C MET A 181 5.63 22.74 4.87
N GLY A 182 5.67 21.41 4.77
CA GLY A 182 6.90 20.63 4.91
C GLY A 182 7.97 21.01 3.88
N GLN A 183 7.59 21.12 2.60
CA GLN A 183 8.48 21.57 1.53
C GLN A 183 8.94 23.02 1.74
N HIS A 184 8.04 23.91 2.17
CA HIS A 184 8.37 25.31 2.45
C HIS A 184 9.42 25.42 3.56
N LEU A 185 9.23 24.67 4.66
CA LEU A 185 10.19 24.62 5.76
C LEU A 185 11.56 24.11 5.31
N GLN A 186 11.59 23.04 4.52
CA GLN A 186 12.82 22.51 3.93
C GLN A 186 13.56 23.59 3.12
N ASN A 187 12.86 24.26 2.21
CA ASN A 187 13.46 25.28 1.33
C ASN A 187 14.01 26.48 2.12
N VAL A 188 13.27 26.95 3.13
CA VAL A 188 13.70 28.08 3.96
C VAL A 188 14.89 27.68 4.86
N SER A 189 14.90 26.46 5.39
CA SER A 189 16.04 25.95 6.17
C SER A 189 17.29 25.79 5.29
N GLU A 190 17.15 25.31 4.07
CA GLU A 190 18.25 25.17 3.11
C GLU A 190 18.80 26.52 2.66
N ALA A 191 17.94 27.53 2.50
CA ALA A 191 18.36 28.89 2.15
C ALA A 191 19.35 29.51 3.15
N ILE A 192 19.33 29.08 4.42
CA ILE A 192 20.30 29.54 5.44
C ILE A 192 21.72 29.17 5.03
N PHE A 193 21.93 27.98 4.46
CA PHE A 193 23.24 27.55 3.97
C PHE A 193 23.76 28.49 2.89
N CYS A 194 22.94 28.75 1.86
CA CYS A 194 23.29 29.64 0.76
C CYS A 194 23.61 31.05 1.25
N LYS A 195 22.80 31.58 2.18
CA LYS A 195 23.03 32.92 2.77
C LYS A 195 24.27 32.99 3.62
N ALA A 196 24.54 31.97 4.45
CA ALA A 196 25.74 31.91 5.26
C ALA A 196 27.01 31.79 4.40
N TYR A 197 26.96 30.99 3.34
CA TYR A 197 28.05 30.80 2.39
C TYR A 197 28.36 32.08 1.59
N ALA A 198 27.33 32.85 1.24
CA ALA A 198 27.47 34.10 0.48
C ALA A 198 28.11 35.26 1.29
N ILE A 199 28.29 35.12 2.60
CA ILE A 199 28.95 36.14 3.42
C ILE A 199 30.44 36.22 3.01
N PRO A 200 30.98 37.42 2.71
CA PRO A 200 32.41 37.59 2.46
C PRO A 200 33.21 37.39 3.76
N TRP A 201 33.44 36.12 4.08
CA TRP A 201 34.03 35.61 5.31
C TRP A 201 35.44 36.16 5.56
N TYR A 202 36.20 36.46 4.49
CA TYR A 202 37.53 37.04 4.57
C TYR A 202 37.54 38.46 5.18
N LEU A 203 36.39 39.15 5.21
CA LEU A 203 36.23 40.47 5.87
C LEU A 203 35.86 40.37 7.36
N LEU A 204 35.60 39.17 7.86
CA LEU A 204 35.25 38.94 9.27
C LEU A 204 36.49 38.76 10.14
N PRO A 205 36.43 39.12 11.44
CA PRO A 205 37.49 38.81 12.39
C PRO A 205 37.75 37.30 12.50
N LYS A 206 38.98 36.89 12.82
CA LYS A 206 39.35 35.46 12.92
C LYS A 206 38.42 34.63 13.82
N LYS A 207 37.96 35.20 14.95
CA LYS A 207 37.00 34.54 15.85
C LYS A 207 35.63 34.33 15.18
N SER A 208 35.15 35.33 14.43
CA SER A 208 33.88 35.32 13.70
C SER A 208 33.90 34.40 12.48
N GLN A 209 35.04 34.30 11.78
CA GLN A 209 35.23 33.34 10.68
C GLN A 209 35.01 31.90 11.14
N ARG A 210 35.60 31.53 12.29
CA ARG A 210 35.43 30.20 12.89
C ARG A 210 33.96 29.90 13.22
N LEU A 211 33.24 30.88 13.79
CA LEU A 211 31.82 30.71 14.08
C LEU A 211 30.96 30.57 12.83
N LEU A 212 31.25 31.37 11.79
CA LEU A 212 30.54 31.27 10.52
C LEU A 212 30.72 29.89 9.87
N PHE A 213 31.93 29.30 9.96
CA PHE A 213 32.17 27.94 9.51
C PHE A 213 31.23 26.92 10.17
N PHE A 214 31.02 27.02 11.49
CA PHE A 214 30.07 26.14 12.20
C PHE A 214 28.61 26.37 11.77
N VAL A 215 28.23 27.62 11.48
CA VAL A 215 26.90 27.93 10.93
C VAL A 215 26.70 27.26 9.57
N ILE A 216 27.67 27.39 8.66
CA ILE A 216 27.63 26.77 7.33
C ILE A 216 27.57 25.24 7.47
N ALA A 217 28.43 24.65 8.29
CA ALA A 217 28.47 23.21 8.52
C ALA A 217 27.14 22.67 9.07
N ARG A 218 26.49 23.38 9.99
CA ARG A 218 25.17 22.98 10.50
C ARG A 218 24.06 23.20 9.48
N ALA A 219 24.06 24.32 8.76
CA ALA A 219 23.03 24.67 7.79
C ALA A 219 23.05 23.76 6.55
N ALA A 220 24.17 23.10 6.25
CA ALA A 220 24.27 22.09 5.20
C ALA A 220 23.31 20.90 5.41
N LYS A 221 22.82 20.68 6.63
CA LYS A 221 21.75 19.72 6.94
C LYS A 221 20.43 20.48 7.18
N PRO A 222 19.53 20.60 6.19
CA PRO A 222 18.29 21.32 6.38
C PRO A 222 17.37 20.58 7.37
N SER A 223 16.42 21.32 7.94
CA SER A 223 15.39 20.78 8.83
C SER A 223 14.23 20.26 7.99
N TYR A 224 13.65 19.14 8.40
CA TYR A 224 12.55 18.48 7.69
C TYR A 224 11.35 18.28 8.61
N VAL A 225 10.17 18.18 8.02
CA VAL A 225 8.98 17.65 8.70
C VAL A 225 8.92 16.15 8.44
N TRP A 226 9.05 15.35 9.49
CA TRP A 226 9.06 13.89 9.40
C TRP A 226 7.67 13.31 9.60
N ILE A 227 7.35 12.28 8.82
CA ILE A 227 6.15 11.45 8.92
C ILE A 227 6.60 10.01 9.20
N GLY A 228 6.17 9.45 10.33
CA GLY A 228 6.59 8.12 10.78
C GLY A 228 8.09 7.90 10.99
N LYS A 229 8.92 8.96 11.08
CA LYS A 229 10.40 8.92 11.02
C LYS A 229 10.98 8.36 9.71
N THR A 230 10.14 8.07 8.72
CA THR A 230 10.53 7.40 7.48
C THR A 230 10.39 8.31 6.27
N PHE A 231 9.32 9.10 6.23
CA PHE A 231 9.00 9.94 5.09
C PHE A 231 9.16 11.41 5.44
N ILE A 232 9.57 12.20 4.45
CA ILE A 232 9.65 13.66 4.56
C ILE A 232 8.38 14.22 3.94
N ALA A 233 7.73 15.17 4.63
CA ALA A 233 6.58 15.87 4.07
C ALA A 233 7.02 16.79 2.92
N SER A 234 6.88 16.31 1.68
CA SER A 234 7.31 16.97 0.45
C SER A 234 6.28 16.80 -0.67
N PHE A 235 6.45 17.54 -1.77
CA PHE A 235 5.61 17.31 -2.96
C PHE A 235 5.77 15.90 -3.54
N GLU A 236 6.99 15.36 -3.50
CA GLU A 236 7.26 13.99 -3.92
C GLU A 236 6.44 12.99 -3.09
N PHE A 237 6.46 13.13 -1.76
CA PHE A 237 5.65 12.29 -0.88
C PHE A 237 4.16 12.40 -1.17
N PHE A 238 3.64 13.62 -1.40
CA PHE A 238 2.24 13.83 -1.76
C PHE A 238 1.86 13.12 -3.07
N THR A 239 2.70 13.19 -4.10
CA THR A 239 2.43 12.49 -5.37
C THR A 239 2.45 10.97 -5.21
N ALA A 240 3.36 10.44 -4.40
CA ALA A 240 3.42 9.02 -4.08
C ALA A 240 2.14 8.56 -3.33
N LEU A 241 1.68 9.39 -2.40
CA LEU A 241 0.46 9.15 -1.63
C LEU A 241 -0.78 9.09 -2.53
N VAL A 242 -0.96 10.08 -3.41
CA VAL A 242 -2.11 10.10 -4.34
C VAL A 242 -2.08 8.89 -5.27
N ARG A 243 -0.90 8.50 -5.79
CA ARG A 243 -0.76 7.28 -6.61
C ARG A 243 -1.19 6.03 -5.83
N SER A 244 -0.78 5.90 -4.56
CA SER A 244 -1.16 4.79 -3.70
C SER A 244 -2.68 4.74 -3.45
N ALA A 245 -3.32 5.88 -3.20
CA ALA A 245 -4.77 5.96 -3.03
C ALA A 245 -5.53 5.49 -4.29
N ILE A 246 -5.08 5.89 -5.48
CA ILE A 246 -5.66 5.45 -6.75
C ILE A 246 -5.47 3.94 -6.93
N SER A 247 -4.27 3.41 -6.67
CA SER A 247 -4.01 1.96 -6.74
C SER A 247 -4.93 1.17 -5.80
N TYR A 248 -5.12 1.64 -4.57
CA TYR A 248 -6.03 1.02 -3.61
C TYR A 248 -7.50 1.09 -4.06
N ALA A 249 -7.94 2.24 -4.58
CA ALA A 249 -9.27 2.39 -5.15
C ALA A 249 -9.52 1.42 -6.32
N MET A 250 -8.51 1.22 -7.18
CA MET A 250 -8.59 0.24 -8.26
C MET A 250 -8.74 -1.18 -7.71
N ILE A 251 -7.96 -1.59 -6.71
CA ILE A 251 -8.12 -2.91 -6.07
C ILE A 251 -9.54 -3.07 -5.50
N LEU A 252 -10.05 -2.07 -4.77
CA LEU A 252 -11.41 -2.12 -4.22
C LEU A 252 -12.48 -2.23 -5.31
N ARG A 253 -12.33 -1.49 -6.41
CA ARG A 253 -13.23 -1.60 -7.56
C ARG A 253 -13.23 -3.01 -8.14
N TYR A 254 -12.07 -3.65 -8.23
CA TYR A 254 -11.96 -5.03 -8.69
C TYR A 254 -12.74 -5.99 -7.80
N LEU A 255 -12.61 -5.85 -6.49
CA LEU A 255 -13.35 -6.71 -5.55
C LEU A 255 -14.85 -6.55 -5.69
N MET A 256 -15.35 -5.32 -5.87
CA MET A 256 -16.77 -5.09 -6.13
C MET A 256 -17.21 -5.70 -7.46
N GLN A 257 -16.39 -5.62 -8.50
CA GLN A 257 -16.70 -6.25 -9.77
C GLN A 257 -16.69 -7.78 -9.69
N ILE A 258 -15.77 -8.38 -8.92
CA ILE A 258 -15.81 -9.81 -8.60
C ILE A 258 -17.14 -10.14 -7.91
N MET A 259 -17.55 -9.38 -6.90
CA MET A 259 -18.82 -9.60 -6.22
C MET A 259 -20.02 -9.52 -7.18
N ASN A 260 -20.02 -8.56 -8.11
CA ASN A 260 -21.05 -8.43 -9.13
C ASN A 260 -21.04 -9.60 -10.12
N ASP A 261 -19.85 -10.04 -10.56
CA ASP A 261 -19.71 -11.20 -11.45
C ASP A 261 -20.30 -12.46 -10.78
N TRP A 262 -20.07 -12.64 -9.47
CA TRP A 262 -20.66 -13.74 -8.68
C TRP A 262 -22.18 -13.63 -8.51
N SER A 263 -22.78 -12.43 -8.53
CA SER A 263 -24.23 -12.26 -8.47
C SER A 263 -24.92 -12.42 -9.82
N ASP A 264 -24.21 -12.10 -10.90
CA ASP A 264 -24.74 -12.13 -12.27
C ASP A 264 -24.70 -13.54 -12.87
N ILE A 265 -23.67 -14.33 -12.56
CA ILE A 265 -23.50 -15.70 -13.08
C ILE A 265 -24.41 -16.66 -12.31
N ARG A 266 -25.51 -17.06 -12.95
CA ARG A 266 -26.51 -17.99 -12.38
C ARG A 266 -26.59 -19.35 -13.09
N GLU A 267 -25.92 -19.50 -14.23
CA GLU A 267 -25.85 -20.79 -14.93
C GLU A 267 -25.04 -21.79 -14.10
N THR A 268 -25.58 -23.00 -13.91
CA THR A 268 -24.99 -24.00 -13.01
C THR A 268 -23.56 -24.36 -13.38
N GLU A 269 -23.29 -24.57 -14.67
CA GLU A 269 -21.95 -24.93 -15.18
C GLU A 269 -20.92 -23.82 -14.93
N GLN A 270 -21.29 -22.56 -15.19
CA GLN A 270 -20.39 -21.42 -14.96
C GLN A 270 -20.17 -21.16 -13.47
N PHE A 271 -21.19 -21.37 -12.65
CA PHE A 271 -21.11 -21.21 -11.20
C PHE A 271 -20.25 -22.29 -10.55
N GLU A 272 -20.32 -23.54 -11.01
CA GLU A 272 -19.42 -24.62 -10.58
C GLU A 272 -17.96 -24.28 -10.84
N VAL A 273 -17.64 -23.71 -12.00
CA VAL A 273 -16.29 -23.22 -12.31
C VAL A 273 -15.85 -22.18 -11.28
N LEU A 274 -16.66 -21.16 -10.99
CA LEU A 274 -16.32 -20.15 -9.98
C LEU A 274 -16.04 -20.76 -8.60
N LEU A 275 -16.83 -21.77 -8.20
CA LEU A 275 -16.62 -22.49 -6.94
C LEU A 275 -15.29 -23.24 -6.92
N ASP A 276 -14.93 -23.94 -7.99
CA ASP A 276 -13.67 -24.69 -8.10
C ASP A 276 -12.46 -23.78 -7.91
N TYR A 277 -12.46 -22.60 -8.56
CA TYR A 277 -11.40 -21.62 -8.40
C TYR A 277 -11.39 -20.97 -7.01
N ALA A 278 -12.55 -20.78 -6.38
CA ALA A 278 -12.62 -20.32 -4.99
C ALA A 278 -12.04 -21.36 -4.02
N PHE A 279 -12.29 -22.65 -4.25
CA PHE A 279 -11.68 -23.74 -3.48
C PHE A 279 -10.17 -23.81 -3.70
N LEU A 280 -9.69 -23.63 -4.93
CA LEU A 280 -8.26 -23.57 -5.23
C LEU A 280 -7.60 -22.40 -4.50
N ASN A 281 -8.21 -21.21 -4.52
CA ASN A 281 -7.74 -20.06 -3.75
C ASN A 281 -7.66 -20.35 -2.25
N ARG A 282 -8.69 -20.98 -1.66
CA ARG A 282 -8.67 -21.38 -0.23
C ARG A 282 -7.53 -22.35 0.08
N LYS A 283 -7.25 -23.31 -0.81
CA LYS A 283 -6.09 -24.23 -0.67
C LYS A 283 -4.76 -23.48 -0.71
N CYS A 284 -4.59 -22.54 -1.65
CA CYS A 284 -3.40 -21.69 -1.72
C CYS A 284 -3.23 -20.90 -0.41
N ILE A 285 -4.26 -20.20 0.05
CA ILE A 285 -4.22 -19.43 1.31
C ILE A 285 -3.84 -20.33 2.50
N PHE A 286 -4.42 -21.53 2.59
CA PHE A 286 -4.11 -22.48 3.64
C PHE A 286 -2.63 -22.90 3.63
N ILE A 287 -2.07 -23.20 2.44
CA ILE A 287 -0.65 -23.54 2.28
C ILE A 287 0.25 -22.38 2.75
N PHE A 288 -0.11 -21.13 2.43
CA PHE A 288 0.62 -19.93 2.87
C PHE A 288 0.58 -19.72 4.38
N ILE A 289 -0.61 -19.85 4.97
CA ILE A 289 -0.77 -19.72 6.42
C ILE A 289 0.03 -20.82 7.12
N LEU A 290 -0.07 -22.06 6.64
CA LEU A 290 0.65 -23.19 7.22
C LEU A 290 2.17 -22.99 7.12
N SER A 291 2.69 -22.64 5.93
CA SER A 291 4.14 -22.45 5.72
C SER A 291 4.71 -21.31 6.56
N TYR A 292 3.95 -20.21 6.73
CA TYR A 292 4.37 -19.10 7.57
C TYR A 292 4.36 -19.46 9.06
N ASN A 293 3.28 -20.11 9.54
CA ASN A 293 3.17 -20.48 10.94
C ASN A 293 4.17 -21.57 11.34
N THR A 294 4.48 -22.52 10.45
CA THR A 294 5.54 -23.51 10.69
C THR A 294 6.91 -22.84 10.79
N TYR A 295 7.22 -21.89 9.89
CA TYR A 295 8.46 -21.11 9.94
C TYR A 295 8.59 -20.34 11.26
N ILE A 296 7.57 -19.57 11.68
CA ILE A 296 7.61 -18.79 12.93
C ILE A 296 7.70 -19.70 14.15
N SER A 297 6.96 -20.81 14.18
CA SER A 297 7.02 -21.77 15.28
C SER A 297 8.40 -22.40 15.41
N PHE A 298 9.06 -22.68 14.28
CA PHE A 298 10.42 -23.20 14.24
C PHE A 298 11.45 -22.18 14.76
N MET A 299 11.35 -20.91 14.34
CA MET A 299 12.19 -19.83 14.85
C MET A 299 12.05 -19.64 16.37
N PHE A 300 10.82 -19.73 16.87
CA PHE A 300 10.53 -19.64 18.30
C PHE A 300 11.11 -20.84 19.07
N LEU A 301 10.93 -22.06 18.57
CA LEU A 301 11.48 -23.27 19.21
C LEU A 301 13.01 -23.24 19.23
N SER A 302 13.65 -22.80 18.13
CA SER A 302 15.11 -22.65 18.07
C SER A 302 15.61 -21.63 19.10
N SER A 303 14.91 -20.52 19.30
CA SER A 303 15.26 -19.53 20.33
C SER A 303 15.12 -20.07 21.77
N LEU A 304 14.28 -21.09 21.99
CA LEU A 304 14.12 -21.77 23.29
C LEU A 304 15.14 -22.90 23.51
N THR A 305 15.86 -23.35 22.48
CA THR A 305 16.81 -24.47 22.61
C THR A 305 17.89 -24.26 23.69
N PRO A 306 18.50 -23.07 23.88
CA PRO A 306 19.50 -22.89 24.93
C PRO A 306 18.92 -23.14 26.33
N LEU A 307 17.68 -22.67 26.58
CA LEU A 307 16.99 -22.83 27.87
C LEU A 307 16.65 -24.31 28.14
N LEU A 308 16.16 -25.02 27.12
CA LEU A 308 15.85 -26.46 27.23
C LEU A 308 17.12 -27.29 27.44
N LEU A 309 18.21 -26.94 26.75
CA LEU A 309 19.50 -27.59 26.92
C LEU A 309 20.11 -27.30 28.29
N ASP A 310 19.92 -26.11 28.88
CA ASP A 310 20.41 -25.80 30.23
C ASP A 310 19.69 -26.62 31.31
N LEU A 311 18.41 -26.96 31.09
CA LEU A 311 17.64 -27.84 31.97
C LEU A 311 18.01 -29.33 31.82
N THR A 312 18.33 -29.78 30.61
CA THR A 312 18.52 -31.21 30.30
C THR A 312 19.98 -31.65 30.31
N VAL A 313 20.90 -30.78 29.87
CA VAL A 313 22.35 -31.01 29.79
C VAL A 313 23.07 -29.72 30.22
N PRO A 314 23.15 -29.45 31.54
CA PRO A 314 23.77 -28.23 32.05
C PRO A 314 25.28 -28.21 31.74
N LEU A 315 25.78 -27.05 31.31
CA LEU A 315 27.21 -26.78 31.13
C LEU A 315 27.73 -25.94 32.31
N ASN A 316 29.04 -25.97 32.57
CA ASN A 316 29.67 -25.10 33.57
C ASN A 316 29.60 -23.61 33.21
N GLU A 317 29.35 -23.30 31.93
CA GLU A 317 29.13 -21.95 31.41
C GLU A 317 27.71 -21.83 30.83
N SER A 318 27.06 -20.67 31.02
CA SER A 318 25.74 -20.39 30.47
C SER A 318 25.77 -20.27 28.95
N ARG A 319 24.84 -20.92 28.26
CA ARG A 319 24.70 -20.80 26.80
C ARG A 319 24.21 -19.40 26.41
N PRO A 320 24.70 -18.79 25.33
CA PRO A 320 24.20 -17.50 24.87
C PRO A 320 22.77 -17.65 24.34
N TYR A 321 21.86 -16.80 24.82
CA TYR A 321 20.47 -16.77 24.35
C TYR A 321 20.39 -16.16 22.94
N THR A 322 19.73 -16.87 22.02
CA THR A 322 19.48 -16.41 20.65
C THR A 322 18.07 -15.83 20.54
N LEU A 323 17.95 -14.60 20.05
CA LEU A 323 16.66 -13.97 19.74
C LEU A 323 16.27 -14.25 18.28
N ILE A 324 14.96 -14.25 18.00
CA ILE A 324 14.42 -14.40 16.63
C ILE A 324 14.97 -13.30 15.72
N ILE A 325 15.04 -12.08 16.24
CA ILE A 325 15.70 -10.95 15.58
C ILE A 325 16.86 -10.52 16.48
N PRO A 326 18.13 -10.59 15.98
CA PRO A 326 19.29 -10.16 16.74
C PRO A 326 19.30 -8.63 16.83
N MET A 327 18.52 -8.09 17.77
CA MET A 327 18.57 -6.69 18.16
C MET A 327 19.26 -6.57 19.52
N ASN A 328 20.11 -5.57 19.66
CA ASN A 328 20.73 -5.22 20.94
C ASN A 328 19.71 -4.45 21.77
N TRP A 329 18.99 -5.16 22.64
CA TRP A 329 18.12 -4.53 23.62
C TRP A 329 19.01 -3.98 24.75
N TYR A 330 18.94 -2.67 25.02
CA TYR A 330 19.77 -2.02 26.05
C TYR A 330 19.71 -2.76 27.42
N THR A 331 20.81 -2.68 28.18
CA THR A 331 21.10 -3.25 29.52
C THR A 331 20.03 -4.16 30.16
N GLY A 332 20.33 -5.45 30.28
CA GLY A 332 19.49 -6.44 30.98
C GLY A 332 18.78 -7.46 30.09
N GLN A 333 19.21 -7.60 28.82
CA GLN A 333 18.63 -8.52 27.83
C GLN A 333 18.44 -9.96 28.36
N GLU A 334 19.40 -10.48 29.12
CA GLU A 334 19.31 -11.83 29.72
C GLU A 334 18.19 -11.95 30.76
N ARG A 335 17.97 -10.91 31.58
CA ARG A 335 16.92 -10.91 32.62
C ARG A 335 15.50 -10.80 32.04
N HIS A 336 15.37 -10.27 30.83
CA HIS A 336 14.08 -10.04 30.18
C HIS A 336 13.91 -10.85 28.89
N PHE A 337 14.75 -11.86 28.68
CA PHE A 337 14.80 -12.66 27.45
C PHE A 337 13.42 -13.19 27.03
N LEU A 338 12.70 -13.88 27.92
CA LEU A 338 11.37 -14.43 27.61
C LEU A 338 10.35 -13.34 27.25
N LYS A 339 10.39 -12.17 27.91
CA LYS A 339 9.48 -11.05 27.61
C LYS A 339 9.76 -10.47 26.23
N ILE A 340 11.04 -10.31 25.89
CA ILE A 340 11.49 -9.83 24.58
C ILE A 340 11.11 -10.83 23.48
N LEU A 341 11.32 -12.13 23.73
CA LEU A 341 10.99 -13.19 22.79
C LEU A 341 9.49 -13.25 22.48
N ILE A 342 8.62 -13.16 23.52
CA ILE A 342 7.17 -13.10 23.34
C ILE A 342 6.75 -11.85 22.55
N PHE A 343 7.36 -10.70 22.86
CA PHE A 343 7.09 -9.47 22.13
C PHE A 343 7.47 -9.57 20.63
N GLN A 344 8.66 -10.14 20.33
CA GLN A 344 9.09 -10.40 18.96
C GLN A 344 8.16 -11.38 18.23
N LEU A 345 7.68 -12.42 18.91
CA LEU A 345 6.71 -13.37 18.36
C LEU A 345 5.40 -12.67 17.97
N ILE A 346 4.84 -11.85 18.87
CA ILE A 346 3.59 -11.10 18.61
C ILE A 346 3.76 -10.17 17.41
N ILE A 347 4.85 -9.40 17.36
CA ILE A 347 5.13 -8.51 16.22
C ILE A 347 5.26 -9.31 14.92
N SER A 348 6.00 -10.42 14.94
CA SER A 348 6.15 -11.25 13.74
C SER A 348 4.80 -11.75 13.26
N MET A 349 3.93 -12.27 14.15
CA MET A 349 2.60 -12.75 13.77
C MET A 349 1.75 -11.64 13.15
N ILE A 350 1.75 -10.44 13.72
CA ILE A 350 0.99 -9.29 13.18
C ILE A 350 1.50 -8.93 11.78
N LEU A 351 2.82 -8.78 11.60
CA LEU A 351 3.41 -8.45 10.31
C LEU A 351 3.15 -9.56 9.28
N GLY A 352 3.27 -10.83 9.69
CA GLY A 352 2.96 -12.00 8.87
C GLY A 352 1.52 -12.02 8.37
N LEU A 353 0.55 -11.75 9.25
CA LEU A 353 -0.86 -11.66 8.87
C LEU A 353 -1.10 -10.55 7.84
N CYS A 354 -0.46 -9.39 7.99
CA CYS A 354 -0.54 -8.31 6.99
C CYS A 354 0.00 -8.76 5.63
N VAL A 355 1.14 -9.45 5.60
CA VAL A 355 1.74 -9.97 4.36
C VAL A 355 0.86 -11.03 3.72
N ILE A 356 0.38 -12.01 4.50
CA ILE A 356 -0.52 -13.07 4.03
C ILE A 356 -1.81 -12.47 3.47
N SER A 357 -2.40 -11.49 4.16
CA SER A 357 -3.62 -10.83 3.68
C SER A 357 -3.40 -10.17 2.31
N SER A 358 -2.27 -9.49 2.12
CA SER A 358 -1.94 -8.83 0.86
C SER A 358 -1.75 -9.84 -0.28
N PHE A 359 -1.06 -10.95 -0.01
CA PHE A 359 -0.91 -12.04 -0.99
C PHE A 359 -2.24 -12.73 -1.30
N SER A 360 -3.08 -13.00 -0.31
CA SER A 360 -4.38 -13.64 -0.54
C SER A 360 -5.27 -12.81 -1.45
N MET A 361 -5.22 -11.48 -1.35
CA MET A 361 -5.96 -10.59 -2.25
C MET A 361 -5.44 -10.68 -3.69
N SER A 362 -4.12 -10.74 -3.88
CA SER A 362 -3.53 -10.86 -5.21
C SER A 362 -3.87 -12.21 -5.88
N ILE A 363 -3.83 -13.30 -5.11
CA ILE A 363 -4.18 -14.65 -5.58
C ILE A 363 -5.67 -14.71 -5.92
N LEU A 364 -6.54 -14.15 -5.08
CA LEU A 364 -7.98 -14.08 -5.33
C LEU A 364 -8.28 -13.43 -6.70
N ILE A 365 -7.66 -12.28 -6.99
CA ILE A 365 -7.87 -11.57 -8.26
C ILE A 365 -7.41 -12.45 -9.43
N LEU A 366 -6.21 -13.04 -9.35
CA LEU A 366 -5.68 -13.88 -10.43
C LEU A 366 -6.54 -15.14 -10.65
N GLN A 367 -6.98 -15.81 -9.58
CA GLN A 367 -7.85 -16.98 -9.67
C GLN A 367 -9.21 -16.65 -10.27
N HIS A 368 -9.79 -15.48 -9.95
CA HIS A 368 -11.02 -15.01 -10.60
C HIS A 368 -10.83 -14.78 -12.10
N VAL A 369 -9.68 -14.20 -12.51
CA VAL A 369 -9.38 -14.03 -13.93
C VAL A 369 -9.21 -15.39 -14.62
N CYS A 370 -8.52 -16.34 -14.00
CA CYS A 370 -8.45 -17.71 -14.52
C CYS A 370 -9.84 -18.34 -14.69
N ALA A 371 -10.72 -18.19 -13.69
CA ALA A 371 -12.10 -18.64 -13.76
C ALA A 371 -12.86 -18.00 -14.93
N MET A 372 -12.68 -16.69 -15.16
CA MET A 372 -13.30 -15.99 -16.28
C MET A 372 -12.82 -16.49 -17.64
N PHE A 373 -11.52 -16.76 -17.81
CA PHE A 373 -11.02 -17.41 -19.02
C PHE A 373 -11.57 -18.82 -19.21
N HIS A 374 -11.71 -19.58 -18.12
CA HIS A 374 -12.32 -20.91 -18.16
C HIS A 374 -13.77 -20.84 -18.63
N ILE A 375 -14.57 -19.92 -18.05
CA ILE A 375 -15.97 -19.68 -18.43
C ILE A 375 -16.06 -19.28 -19.91
N ILE A 376 -15.18 -18.41 -20.39
CA ILE A 376 -15.11 -18.07 -21.83
C ILE A 376 -14.88 -19.33 -22.67
N GLY A 377 -13.99 -20.22 -22.23
CA GLY A 377 -13.77 -21.51 -22.88
C GLY A 377 -15.04 -22.38 -22.93
N CYS A 378 -15.75 -22.55 -21.82
CA CYS A 378 -17.01 -23.29 -21.77
C CYS A 378 -18.08 -22.67 -22.68
N LEU A 379 -18.17 -21.33 -22.69
CA LEU A 379 -19.08 -20.59 -23.57
C LEU A 379 -18.76 -20.83 -25.04
N LEU A 380 -17.48 -20.85 -25.42
CA LEU A 380 -17.03 -21.13 -26.78
C LEU A 380 -17.40 -22.56 -27.21
N ASP A 381 -17.16 -23.56 -26.36
CA ASP A 381 -17.52 -24.96 -26.62
C ASP A 381 -19.04 -25.12 -26.80
N ASN A 382 -19.82 -24.38 -26.02
CA ASN A 382 -21.28 -24.43 -26.02
C ASN A 382 -21.94 -23.40 -26.97
N ILE A 383 -21.19 -22.73 -27.88
CA ILE A 383 -21.77 -21.73 -28.80
C ILE A 383 -22.95 -22.30 -29.59
N LEU A 384 -22.86 -23.56 -30.03
CA LEU A 384 -23.87 -24.25 -30.82
C LEU A 384 -24.80 -25.17 -30.02
N ASN A 385 -24.80 -25.06 -28.68
CA ASN A 385 -25.23 -26.12 -27.76
C ASN A 385 -26.26 -27.14 -28.30
N VAL A 386 -25.81 -28.39 -28.39
CA VAL A 386 -26.35 -29.57 -29.09
C VAL A 386 -27.73 -30.04 -28.60
N LYS A 387 -28.31 -29.41 -27.57
CA LYS A 387 -29.61 -29.79 -27.00
C LYS A 387 -30.83 -29.32 -27.81
N GLU A 388 -30.67 -28.33 -28.69
CA GLU A 388 -31.72 -27.95 -29.66
C GLU A 388 -31.56 -28.81 -30.93
N LYS A 389 -32.19 -29.99 -30.92
CA LYS A 389 -32.18 -30.99 -32.01
C LYS A 389 -32.78 -30.54 -33.36
N ASN A 390 -33.08 -29.25 -33.55
CA ASN A 390 -33.59 -28.72 -34.81
C ASN A 390 -32.55 -27.81 -35.49
N LEU A 391 -31.53 -28.45 -36.06
CA LEU A 391 -30.42 -27.88 -36.86
C LEU A 391 -30.81 -27.02 -38.08
N LYS A 392 -32.10 -26.74 -38.32
CA LYS A 392 -32.57 -26.03 -39.53
C LYS A 392 -32.96 -24.57 -39.32
N ALA A 393 -32.90 -24.05 -38.10
CA ALA A 393 -33.07 -22.61 -37.85
C ALA A 393 -32.48 -22.24 -36.48
N ILE A 394 -31.19 -22.44 -36.26
CA ILE A 394 -30.54 -21.65 -35.20
C ILE A 394 -30.47 -20.24 -35.76
N ASP A 395 -31.17 -19.32 -35.10
CA ASP A 395 -31.21 -17.93 -35.51
C ASP A 395 -29.79 -17.34 -35.44
N ASP A 396 -29.27 -16.89 -36.59
CA ASP A 396 -27.95 -16.25 -36.72
C ASP A 396 -27.80 -15.08 -35.72
N GLU A 397 -28.93 -14.45 -35.35
CA GLU A 397 -28.98 -13.41 -34.34
C GLU A 397 -28.60 -13.92 -32.94
N VAL A 398 -29.00 -15.14 -32.57
CA VAL A 398 -28.67 -15.75 -31.27
C VAL A 398 -27.19 -16.07 -31.18
N ILE A 399 -26.59 -16.63 -32.24
CA ILE A 399 -25.15 -16.90 -32.31
C ILE A 399 -24.37 -15.58 -32.21
N CYS A 400 -24.80 -14.56 -32.94
CA CYS A 400 -24.18 -13.23 -32.90
C CYS A 400 -24.23 -12.64 -31.48
N LYS A 401 -25.38 -12.72 -30.80
CA LYS A 401 -25.53 -12.28 -29.39
C LYS A 401 -24.59 -13.04 -28.44
N ARG A 402 -24.45 -14.36 -28.59
CA ARG A 402 -23.52 -15.18 -27.79
C ARG A 402 -22.07 -14.77 -28.00
N ILE A 403 -21.63 -14.58 -29.25
CA ILE A 403 -20.27 -14.12 -29.55
C ILE A 403 -20.02 -12.72 -29.00
N ILE A 404 -20.98 -11.80 -29.11
CA ILE A 404 -20.88 -10.45 -28.51
C ILE A 404 -20.71 -10.55 -26.98
N HIS A 405 -21.48 -11.44 -26.33
CA HIS A 405 -21.36 -11.67 -24.89
C HIS A 405 -19.97 -12.19 -24.50
N ILE A 406 -19.46 -13.19 -25.23
CA ILE A 406 -18.11 -13.75 -25.03
C ILE A 406 -17.03 -12.67 -25.20
N ILE A 407 -17.11 -11.85 -26.25
CA ILE A 407 -16.17 -10.75 -26.50
C ILE A 407 -16.20 -9.72 -25.36
N LYS A 408 -17.39 -9.41 -24.83
CA LYS A 408 -17.53 -8.49 -23.68
C LYS A 408 -16.84 -9.05 -22.44
N ILE A 409 -17.06 -10.32 -22.10
CA ILE A 409 -16.39 -10.98 -20.96
C ILE A 409 -14.89 -11.01 -21.20
N HIS A 410 -14.43 -11.46 -22.38
CA HIS A 410 -13.01 -11.53 -22.72
C HIS A 410 -12.32 -10.16 -22.61
N SER A 411 -12.92 -9.11 -23.17
CA SER A 411 -12.39 -7.74 -23.09
C SER A 411 -12.27 -7.26 -21.63
N LYS A 412 -13.30 -7.54 -20.81
CA LYS A 412 -13.31 -7.23 -19.37
C LYS A 412 -12.21 -7.99 -18.62
N THR A 413 -12.04 -9.29 -18.89
CA THR A 413 -10.98 -10.13 -18.31
C THR A 413 -9.57 -9.68 -18.70
N ILE A 414 -9.38 -9.20 -19.94
CA ILE A 414 -8.09 -8.63 -20.36
C ILE A 414 -7.80 -7.31 -19.62
N GLN A 415 -8.79 -6.42 -19.50
CA GLN A 415 -8.66 -5.21 -18.68
C GLN A 415 -8.31 -5.57 -17.23
N TYR A 416 -8.83 -6.70 -16.74
CA TYR A 416 -8.48 -7.22 -15.42
C TYR A 416 -6.99 -7.43 -15.22
N ILE A 417 -6.36 -8.12 -16.15
CA ILE A 417 -4.92 -8.38 -16.12
C ILE A 417 -4.10 -7.12 -16.33
N ASP A 418 -4.52 -6.21 -17.21
CA ASP A 418 -3.77 -5.00 -17.50
C ASP A 418 -3.66 -4.08 -16.28
N VAL A 419 -4.75 -3.91 -15.53
CA VAL A 419 -4.74 -3.14 -14.29
C VAL A 419 -3.99 -3.88 -13.18
N PHE A 420 -4.17 -5.20 -13.05
CA PHE A 420 -3.42 -6.00 -12.09
C PHE A 420 -1.91 -5.81 -12.29
N ASN A 421 -1.44 -5.93 -13.54
CA ASN A 421 -0.05 -5.67 -13.90
C ASN A 421 0.35 -4.21 -13.61
N LYS A 422 -0.48 -3.20 -13.88
CA LYS A 422 -0.15 -1.81 -13.52
C LYS A 422 0.04 -1.60 -12.01
N ILE A 423 -0.72 -2.29 -11.18
CA ILE A 423 -0.71 -2.13 -9.72
C ILE A 423 0.44 -2.94 -9.08
N PHE A 424 0.55 -4.22 -9.41
CA PHE A 424 1.41 -5.14 -8.68
C PHE A 424 2.80 -5.34 -9.28
N ASN A 425 3.05 -4.91 -10.53
CA ASN A 425 4.29 -5.22 -11.23
C ASN A 425 5.57 -4.72 -10.52
N VAL A 426 5.56 -3.50 -9.96
CA VAL A 426 6.69 -2.97 -9.17
C VAL A 426 6.76 -3.63 -7.80
N ILE A 427 5.60 -3.90 -7.18
CA ILE A 427 5.51 -4.53 -5.86
C ILE A 427 6.13 -5.93 -5.91
N PHE A 428 5.76 -6.75 -6.90
CA PHE A 428 6.32 -8.08 -7.08
C PHE A 428 7.80 -8.05 -7.44
N LEU A 429 8.26 -7.06 -8.22
CA LEU A 429 9.70 -6.90 -8.48
C LEU A 429 10.46 -6.67 -7.17
N VAL A 430 10.02 -5.74 -6.33
CA VAL A 430 10.67 -5.43 -5.05
C VAL A 430 10.61 -6.62 -4.09
N LEU A 431 9.45 -7.28 -3.98
CA LEU A 431 9.31 -8.44 -3.10
C LEU A 431 10.20 -9.60 -3.54
N LEU A 432 10.27 -9.85 -4.84
CA LEU A 432 11.13 -10.89 -5.40
C LEU A 432 12.61 -10.56 -5.20
N THR A 433 13.06 -9.34 -5.49
CA THR A 433 14.47 -8.95 -5.29
C THR A 433 14.86 -9.05 -3.82
N CYS A 434 14.01 -8.57 -2.90
CA CYS A 434 14.24 -8.76 -1.47
C CYS A 434 14.33 -10.24 -1.09
N ALA A 435 13.39 -11.07 -1.54
CA ALA A 435 13.40 -12.50 -1.23
C ALA A 435 14.65 -13.21 -1.75
N LEU A 436 15.09 -12.90 -2.97
CA LEU A 436 16.33 -13.45 -3.53
C LEU A 436 17.56 -13.01 -2.74
N CYS A 437 17.64 -11.73 -2.34
CA CYS A 437 18.72 -11.25 -1.48
C CYS A 437 18.75 -12.00 -0.15
N PHE A 438 17.60 -12.22 0.48
CA PHE A 438 17.57 -12.94 1.75
C PHE A 438 17.85 -14.44 1.60
N VAL A 439 17.41 -15.09 0.52
CA VAL A 439 17.81 -16.46 0.19
C VAL A 439 19.32 -16.54 0.01
N GLY A 440 19.93 -15.58 -0.69
CA GLY A 440 21.39 -15.50 -0.83
C GLY A 440 22.11 -15.35 0.52
N ILE A 441 21.62 -14.49 1.41
CA ILE A 441 22.16 -14.35 2.77
C ILE A 441 22.03 -15.68 3.54
N ALA A 442 20.87 -16.35 3.46
CA ALA A 442 20.65 -17.62 4.11
C ALA A 442 21.59 -18.73 3.58
N LEU A 443 21.90 -18.73 2.28
CA LEU A 443 22.89 -19.64 1.69
C LEU A 443 24.31 -19.37 2.21
N ILE A 444 24.72 -18.11 2.30
CA ILE A 444 26.04 -17.75 2.89
C ILE A 444 26.11 -18.21 4.35
N SER A 445 25.06 -17.98 5.14
CA SER A 445 24.99 -18.46 6.53
C SER A 445 25.12 -19.98 6.62
N ILE A 446 24.54 -20.74 5.68
CA ILE A 446 24.69 -22.20 5.62
C ILE A 446 26.15 -22.58 5.37
N LEU A 447 26.83 -21.92 4.42
CA LEU A 447 28.24 -22.19 4.10
C LEU A 447 29.17 -21.90 5.28
N GLU A 448 28.95 -20.80 6.00
CA GLU A 448 29.70 -20.45 7.20
C GLU A 448 29.53 -21.53 8.29
N ILE A 449 28.30 -21.96 8.56
CA ILE A 449 28.00 -23.00 9.55
C ILE A 449 28.63 -24.34 9.16
N PHE A 450 28.62 -24.71 7.88
CA PHE A 450 29.28 -25.93 7.40
C PHE A 450 30.80 -25.88 7.57
N GLY A 451 31.42 -24.71 7.42
CA GLY A 451 32.86 -24.52 7.63
C GLY A 451 33.31 -24.78 9.08
N GLU A 452 32.45 -24.54 10.06
CA GLU A 452 32.73 -24.70 11.50
C GLU A 452 32.04 -25.92 12.14
N PHE A 453 31.42 -26.79 11.33
CA PHE A 453 30.53 -27.84 11.79
C PHE A 453 31.25 -28.89 12.68
N LYS A 454 30.81 -29.03 13.94
CA LYS A 454 31.39 -29.99 14.91
C LYS A 454 30.42 -31.09 15.33
N ASN A 455 29.36 -31.34 14.55
CA ASN A 455 28.31 -32.33 14.85
C ASN A 455 27.61 -32.10 16.22
N SER A 456 27.48 -30.85 16.67
CA SER A 456 26.71 -30.54 17.88
C SER A 456 25.22 -30.40 17.59
N LEU A 457 24.34 -30.74 18.55
CA LEU A 457 22.90 -30.46 18.48
C LEU A 457 22.59 -28.98 18.21
N ARG A 458 23.47 -28.08 18.70
CA ARG A 458 23.41 -26.64 18.43
C ARG A 458 23.64 -26.34 16.94
N ASP A 459 24.63 -27.00 16.34
CA ASP A 459 25.01 -26.80 14.94
C ASP A 459 23.89 -27.27 13.99
N ILE A 460 23.20 -28.36 14.36
CA ILE A 460 22.01 -28.87 13.65
C ILE A 460 20.84 -27.86 13.74
N GLY A 461 20.62 -27.26 14.93
CA GLY A 461 19.61 -26.23 15.14
C GLY A 461 19.90 -24.93 14.38
N SER A 462 21.17 -24.51 14.30
CA SER A 462 21.56 -23.33 13.52
C SER A 462 21.51 -23.57 12.01
N LEU A 463 21.79 -24.79 11.54
CA LEU A 463 21.73 -25.15 10.13
C LEU A 463 20.28 -25.25 9.61
N SER A 464 19.36 -25.72 10.45
CA SER A 464 17.96 -25.91 10.07
C SER A 464 17.19 -24.61 9.85
N LEU A 465 17.49 -23.53 10.60
CA LEU A 465 16.83 -22.23 10.45
C LEU A 465 16.92 -21.62 9.04
N PRO A 466 18.12 -21.44 8.44
CA PRO A 466 18.24 -20.90 7.08
C PRO A 466 17.66 -21.85 6.04
N ILE A 467 17.67 -23.18 6.26
CA ILE A 467 17.01 -24.14 5.37
C ILE A 467 15.50 -23.92 5.35
N PHE A 468 14.86 -23.82 6.53
CA PHE A 468 13.41 -23.54 6.61
C PHE A 468 13.05 -22.18 5.99
N TYR A 469 13.92 -21.18 6.18
CA TYR A 469 13.75 -19.86 5.56
C TYR A 469 13.75 -19.93 4.02
N ILE A 470 14.72 -20.64 3.44
CA ILE A 470 14.81 -20.85 2.00
C ILE A 470 13.58 -21.61 1.47
N ILE A 471 13.18 -22.68 2.16
CA ILE A 471 11.99 -23.47 1.79
C ILE A 471 10.73 -22.57 1.79
N PHE A 472 10.53 -21.75 2.82
CA PHE A 472 9.40 -20.83 2.91
C PHE A 472 9.35 -19.87 1.71
N HIS A 473 10.48 -19.22 1.39
CA HIS A 473 10.54 -18.28 0.27
C HIS A 473 10.36 -18.95 -1.09
N LEU A 474 10.93 -20.15 -1.28
CA LEU A 474 10.75 -20.92 -2.51
C LEU A 474 9.29 -21.36 -2.71
N ILE A 475 8.59 -21.78 -1.65
CA ILE A 475 7.16 -22.14 -1.72
C ILE A 475 6.34 -20.95 -2.21
N TRP A 476 6.56 -19.75 -1.66
CA TRP A 476 5.79 -18.58 -2.06
C TRP A 476 6.06 -18.20 -3.53
N ILE A 477 7.32 -18.13 -3.95
CA ILE A 477 7.69 -17.81 -5.34
C ILE A 477 7.10 -18.86 -6.29
N PHE A 478 7.17 -20.15 -5.92
CA PHE A 478 6.59 -21.23 -6.71
C PHE A 478 5.09 -21.07 -6.90
N VAL A 479 4.32 -20.84 -5.82
CA VAL A 479 2.86 -20.69 -5.96
C VAL A 479 2.51 -19.51 -6.85
N PHE A 480 3.21 -18.38 -6.71
CA PHE A 480 2.99 -17.21 -7.56
C PHE A 480 3.29 -17.49 -9.04
N CYS A 481 4.45 -18.10 -9.33
CA CYS A 481 4.83 -18.48 -10.69
C CYS A 481 3.90 -19.55 -11.27
N HIS A 482 3.38 -20.45 -10.43
CA HIS A 482 2.43 -21.47 -10.85
C HIS A 482 1.09 -20.86 -11.27
N ILE A 483 0.56 -19.91 -10.50
CA ILE A 483 -0.67 -19.19 -10.87
C ILE A 483 -0.44 -18.38 -12.15
N GLY A 484 0.71 -17.70 -12.28
CA GLY A 484 1.07 -16.95 -13.48
C GLY A 484 1.15 -17.83 -14.74
N GLN A 485 1.81 -18.99 -14.65
CA GLN A 485 1.86 -19.97 -15.75
C GLN A 485 0.47 -20.51 -16.08
N TYR A 486 -0.32 -20.84 -15.05
CA TYR A 486 -1.66 -21.37 -15.23
C TYR A 486 -2.57 -20.37 -15.96
N LEU A 487 -2.52 -19.10 -15.56
CA LEU A 487 -3.22 -18.00 -16.23
C LEU A 487 -2.84 -17.90 -17.72
N GLN A 488 -1.55 -17.99 -18.02
CA GLN A 488 -1.06 -17.94 -19.40
C GLN A 488 -1.62 -19.11 -20.22
N ASN A 489 -1.54 -20.32 -19.69
CA ASN A 489 -2.04 -21.52 -20.35
C ASN A 489 -3.54 -21.41 -20.62
N ILE A 490 -4.35 -20.99 -19.63
CA ILE A 490 -5.80 -20.90 -19.82
C ILE A 490 -6.20 -19.76 -20.78
N SER A 491 -5.49 -18.65 -20.75
CA SER A 491 -5.67 -17.58 -21.73
C SER A 491 -5.33 -18.05 -23.15
N GLU A 492 -4.31 -18.90 -23.31
CA GLU A 492 -3.95 -19.50 -24.59
C GLU A 492 -5.00 -20.53 -25.05
N THR A 493 -5.57 -21.33 -24.14
CA THR A 493 -6.67 -22.25 -24.50
C THR A 493 -7.89 -21.53 -25.08
N THR A 494 -8.12 -20.27 -24.68
CA THR A 494 -9.20 -19.45 -25.25
C THR A 494 -9.00 -19.22 -26.76
N PHE A 495 -7.76 -19.08 -27.22
CA PHE A 495 -7.46 -18.97 -28.65
C PHE A 495 -7.82 -20.25 -29.41
N TYR A 496 -7.35 -21.41 -28.92
CA TYR A 496 -7.62 -22.69 -29.56
C TYR A 496 -9.12 -23.02 -29.59
N LYS A 497 -9.83 -22.84 -28.47
CA LYS A 497 -11.28 -23.05 -28.42
C LYS A 497 -12.02 -22.12 -29.37
N ALA A 498 -11.62 -20.86 -29.49
CA ALA A 498 -12.25 -19.94 -30.44
C ALA A 498 -12.00 -20.36 -31.90
N TYR A 499 -10.80 -20.86 -32.20
CA TYR A 499 -10.43 -21.35 -33.52
C TYR A 499 -11.18 -22.62 -33.92
N ASP A 500 -11.38 -23.55 -32.97
CA ASP A 500 -12.03 -24.84 -33.18
C ASP A 500 -13.56 -24.74 -33.29
N THR A 501 -14.14 -23.58 -33.00
CA THR A 501 -15.57 -23.36 -33.26
C THR A 501 -15.86 -23.53 -34.76
N PRO A 502 -17.02 -24.07 -35.16
CA PRO A 502 -17.37 -24.26 -36.58
C PRO A 502 -17.82 -22.93 -37.21
N TRP A 503 -16.90 -21.97 -37.24
CA TRP A 503 -17.11 -20.59 -37.63
C TRP A 503 -17.59 -20.44 -39.08
N TYR A 504 -17.27 -21.40 -39.94
CA TYR A 504 -17.73 -21.46 -41.33
C TYR A 504 -19.26 -21.62 -41.45
N LEU A 505 -19.95 -22.06 -40.39
CA LEU A 505 -21.41 -22.16 -40.33
C LEU A 505 -22.09 -20.84 -39.90
N PHE A 506 -21.35 -19.88 -39.38
CA PHE A 506 -21.92 -18.65 -38.83
C PHE A 506 -22.15 -17.59 -39.92
N SER A 507 -23.07 -16.65 -39.65
CA SER A 507 -23.18 -15.43 -40.47
C SER A 507 -21.85 -14.68 -40.63
N LYS A 508 -21.73 -13.90 -41.73
CA LYS A 508 -20.54 -13.07 -41.99
C LYS A 508 -20.21 -12.10 -40.85
N GLN A 509 -21.23 -11.62 -40.13
CA GLN A 509 -21.05 -10.73 -38.99
C GLN A 509 -20.42 -11.48 -37.81
N SER A 510 -20.97 -12.65 -37.46
CA SER A 510 -20.45 -13.52 -36.40
C SER A 510 -19.01 -13.98 -36.68
N GLN A 511 -18.69 -14.33 -37.93
CA GLN A 511 -17.32 -14.67 -38.36
C GLN A 511 -16.33 -13.51 -38.14
N ARG A 512 -16.72 -12.28 -38.49
CA ARG A 512 -15.88 -11.09 -38.26
C ARG A 512 -15.67 -10.81 -36.78
N LEU A 513 -16.69 -11.00 -35.95
CA LEU A 513 -16.56 -10.81 -34.50
C LEU A 513 -15.63 -11.85 -33.88
N LEU A 514 -15.79 -13.11 -34.27
CA LEU A 514 -14.92 -14.19 -33.81
C LEU A 514 -13.47 -13.99 -34.26
N SER A 515 -13.22 -13.46 -35.48
CA SER A 515 -11.85 -13.22 -35.92
C SER A 515 -11.14 -12.15 -35.07
N PHE A 516 -11.85 -11.13 -34.57
CA PHE A 516 -11.28 -10.20 -33.59
C PHE A 516 -10.94 -10.87 -32.26
N LEU A 517 -11.80 -11.78 -31.79
CA LEU A 517 -11.52 -12.58 -30.59
C LEU A 517 -10.25 -13.41 -30.78
N ILE A 518 -10.17 -14.19 -31.86
CA ILE A 518 -9.01 -15.02 -32.20
C ILE A 518 -7.74 -14.17 -32.30
N ALA A 519 -7.80 -13.05 -33.03
CA ALA A 519 -6.65 -12.15 -33.20
C ALA A 519 -6.16 -11.58 -31.85
N ARG A 520 -7.07 -11.25 -30.92
CA ARG A 520 -6.68 -10.77 -29.60
C ARG A 520 -6.16 -11.91 -28.70
N SER A 521 -6.79 -13.08 -28.73
CA SER A 521 -6.43 -14.23 -27.89
C SER A 521 -5.11 -14.87 -28.29
N TYR A 522 -4.64 -14.64 -29.51
CA TYR A 522 -3.31 -15.09 -29.97
C TYR A 522 -2.17 -14.62 -29.05
N LYS A 523 -2.32 -13.46 -28.40
CA LYS A 523 -1.40 -13.00 -27.35
C LYS A 523 -1.97 -13.34 -25.98
N PRO A 524 -1.45 -14.37 -25.29
CA PRO A 524 -1.99 -14.78 -24.01
C PRO A 524 -1.78 -13.71 -22.93
N ALA A 525 -2.71 -13.65 -21.99
CA ALA A 525 -2.58 -12.85 -20.79
C ALA A 525 -1.52 -13.46 -19.87
N TYR A 526 -0.66 -12.62 -19.28
CA TYR A 526 0.37 -13.06 -18.34
C TYR A 526 0.54 -12.06 -17.21
N VAL A 527 1.13 -12.53 -16.10
CA VAL A 527 1.51 -11.68 -14.98
C VAL A 527 2.95 -11.19 -15.19
N SER A 528 3.14 -9.88 -15.15
CA SER A 528 4.45 -9.24 -15.33
C SER A 528 5.12 -8.94 -13.99
N ILE A 529 6.43 -9.17 -13.94
CA ILE A 529 7.32 -8.82 -12.81
C ILE A 529 8.32 -7.78 -13.32
N GLY A 530 8.27 -6.58 -12.77
CA GLY A 530 9.10 -5.44 -13.19
C GLY A 530 9.01 -4.99 -14.66
N LYS A 531 8.04 -5.46 -15.47
CA LYS A 531 8.07 -5.42 -16.96
C LYS A 531 9.28 -6.14 -17.58
N MET A 532 10.02 -6.89 -16.80
CA MET A 532 11.25 -7.57 -17.21
C MET A 532 11.02 -9.07 -17.38
N PHE A 533 10.26 -9.66 -16.45
CA PHE A 533 10.03 -11.09 -16.39
C PHE A 533 8.54 -11.40 -16.42
N MET A 534 8.21 -12.61 -16.84
CA MET A 534 6.87 -13.18 -16.73
C MET A 534 6.86 -14.14 -15.55
N ALA A 535 5.78 -14.16 -14.77
CA ALA A 535 5.61 -15.14 -13.70
C ALA A 535 5.31 -16.52 -14.33
N SER A 536 6.36 -17.30 -14.59
CA SER A 536 6.29 -18.60 -15.27
C SER A 536 7.09 -19.66 -14.53
N HIS A 537 6.86 -20.93 -14.85
CA HIS A 537 7.71 -22.01 -14.31
C HIS A 537 9.16 -21.88 -14.80
N GLU A 538 9.37 -21.41 -16.03
CA GLU A 538 10.70 -21.10 -16.57
C GLU A 538 11.44 -20.09 -15.69
N PHE A 539 10.75 -18.99 -15.32
CA PHE A 539 11.31 -17.99 -14.41
C PHE A 539 11.70 -18.59 -13.05
N PHE A 540 10.84 -19.42 -12.47
CA PHE A 540 11.15 -20.12 -11.21
C PHE A 540 12.35 -21.07 -11.34
N THR A 541 12.45 -21.81 -12.45
CA THR A 541 13.62 -22.68 -12.70
C THR A 541 14.90 -21.89 -12.93
N GLY A 542 14.85 -20.71 -13.55
CA GLY A 542 15.99 -19.79 -13.66
C GLY A 542 16.50 -19.36 -12.29
N VAL A 543 15.57 -18.94 -11.41
CA VAL A 543 15.88 -18.63 -10.00
C VAL A 543 16.53 -19.81 -9.26
N ARG A 544 16.11 -21.04 -9.57
CA ARG A 544 16.68 -22.26 -8.96
C ARG A 544 18.07 -22.59 -9.52
N ASN A 545 18.31 -22.36 -10.81
CA ASN A 545 19.51 -22.83 -11.51
C ASN A 545 20.68 -21.82 -11.50
N GLU A 546 20.43 -20.56 -11.12
CA GLU A 546 21.47 -19.52 -10.95
C GLU A 546 22.01 -19.39 -9.51
N ASN A 547 21.52 -20.23 -8.58
CA ASN A 547 22.07 -20.43 -7.24
C ASN A 547 22.68 -21.84 -7.14
#